data_AF-A0A1W6ZX62-F1
#
_entry.id   AF-A0A1W6ZX62-F1
#
_cell.length_a   1.000
_cell.length_b   1.000
_cell.length_c   1.000
_cell.angle_alpha   90.00
_cell.angle_beta   90.00
_cell.angle_gamma   90.00
#
_symmetry.space_group_name_H-M   'P 1'
#
loop_
_entity.id
_entity.type
_entity.pdbx_description
1 polymer ?
#
loop_
_entity_poly.entity_id
_entity_poly.type
_entity_poly.pdbx_seq_one_letter_code
_entity_poly.pdbx_strand_id
1 'polypeptide(L)'
;MSPDEFRAEAAACLGQDKPAGDMVDCVSRYFPDADVFRENDDLFIKGGGRFLIVRRAGPDLFRVSLSVAAPSTNLVDYGGGRETTLNELIDQIATLGD
;
A
#
# COMPACT_ATOMS: atom_id res chain seq x y z
N MET A 1 -5.52 -7.51 19.69
CA MET A 1 -6.30 -7.09 18.51
C MET A 1 -6.62 -8.33 17.71
N SER A 2 -7.89 -8.60 17.47
CA SER A 2 -8.33 -9.66 16.57
C SER A 2 -8.07 -9.27 15.10
N PRO A 3 -8.03 -10.24 14.17
CA PRO A 3 -7.87 -9.94 12.74
C PRO A 3 -8.95 -9.00 12.19
N ASP A 4 -10.18 -9.08 12.71
CA ASP A 4 -11.29 -8.23 12.30
C ASP A 4 -11.14 -6.79 12.82
N GLU A 5 -10.72 -6.62 14.09
CA GLU A 5 -10.42 -5.30 14.65
C GLU A 5 -9.26 -4.63 13.91
N PHE A 6 -8.21 -5.41 13.62
CA PHE A 6 -7.08 -4.94 12.81
C PHE A 6 -7.54 -4.44 11.44
N ARG A 7 -8.32 -5.25 10.71
CA ARG A 7 -8.78 -4.89 9.37
C ARG A 7 -9.66 -3.65 9.40
N ALA A 8 -10.55 -3.51 10.38
CA ALA A 8 -11.41 -2.35 10.51
C ALA A 8 -10.60 -1.07 10.78
N GLU A 9 -9.62 -1.12 11.68
CA GLU A 9 -8.77 0.03 11.99
C GLU A 9 -7.83 0.41 10.82
N ALA A 10 -7.22 -0.58 10.16
CA ALA A 10 -6.39 -0.36 8.98
C ALA A 10 -7.21 0.22 7.82
N ALA A 11 -8.44 -0.29 7.60
CA ALA A 11 -9.35 0.24 6.59
C ALA A 11 -9.78 1.67 6.90
N ALA A 12 -10.14 1.99 8.15
CA ALA A 12 -10.45 3.36 8.55
C ALA A 12 -9.25 4.32 8.39
N CYS A 13 -8.03 3.81 8.54
CA CYS A 13 -6.82 4.59 8.36
C CYS A 13 -6.52 4.84 6.87
N LEU A 14 -6.49 3.78 6.05
CA LEU A 14 -6.08 3.83 4.65
C LEU A 14 -7.20 4.26 3.67
N GLY A 15 -8.46 4.13 4.09
CA GLY A 15 -9.63 4.50 3.31
C GLY A 15 -9.88 6.01 3.26
N GLN A 16 -10.98 6.39 2.59
CA GLN A 16 -11.50 7.77 2.51
C GLN A 16 -10.63 8.82 1.79
N ASP A 17 -10.27 8.55 0.53
CA ASP A 17 -9.60 9.51 -0.39
C ASP A 17 -8.43 10.31 0.22
N LYS A 18 -7.73 9.71 1.19
CA LYS A 18 -6.65 10.38 1.90
C LYS A 18 -5.42 10.55 1.01
N PRO A 19 -4.67 11.66 1.19
CA PRO A 19 -3.43 11.89 0.46
C PRO A 19 -2.37 10.84 0.81
N ALA A 20 -1.43 10.60 -0.11
CA ALA A 20 -0.39 9.58 0.05
C ALA A 20 0.47 9.76 1.32
N GLY A 21 0.64 11.01 1.79
CA GLY A 21 1.34 11.30 3.05
C GLY A 21 0.67 10.62 4.27
N ASP A 22 -0.65 10.78 4.41
CA ASP A 22 -1.41 10.16 5.51
C ASP A 22 -1.41 8.64 5.41
N MET A 23 -1.32 8.11 4.18
CA MET A 23 -1.23 6.66 3.96
C MET A 23 0.10 6.08 4.46
N VAL A 24 1.23 6.81 4.37
CA VAL A 24 2.53 6.38 4.92
C VAL A 24 2.38 6.09 6.41
N ASP A 25 1.87 7.06 7.17
CA ASP A 25 1.71 6.95 8.62
C ASP A 25 0.78 5.78 9.00
N CYS A 26 -0.28 5.58 8.22
CA CYS A 26 -1.19 4.45 8.39
C CYS A 26 -0.48 3.11 8.17
N VAL A 27 0.24 2.94 7.06
CA VAL A 27 0.90 1.66 6.78
C VAL A 27 1.99 1.40 7.82
N SER A 28 2.84 2.38 8.16
CA SER A 28 3.88 2.21 9.18
C SER A 28 3.32 1.87 10.57
N ARG A 29 2.13 2.37 10.91
CA ARG A 29 1.47 2.06 12.19
C ARG A 29 0.93 0.63 12.26
N TYR A 30 0.30 0.15 11.20
CA TYR A 30 -0.42 -1.14 11.20
C TYR A 30 0.43 -2.30 10.66
N PHE A 31 1.49 -2.00 9.89
CA PHE A 31 2.40 -2.97 9.29
C PHE A 31 3.84 -2.60 9.65
N PRO A 32 4.25 -2.79 10.92
CA PRO A 32 5.54 -2.30 11.42
C PRO A 32 6.76 -2.99 10.79
N ASP A 33 6.56 -4.16 10.18
CA ASP A 33 7.61 -4.91 9.47
C ASP A 33 7.82 -4.45 8.02
N ALA A 34 7.01 -3.49 7.55
CA ALA A 34 7.14 -2.92 6.21
C ALA A 34 7.89 -1.58 6.25
N ASP A 35 8.91 -1.45 5.39
CA ASP A 35 9.52 -0.16 5.09
C ASP A 35 8.58 0.60 4.13
N VAL A 36 8.11 1.78 4.54
CA VAL A 36 7.16 2.57 3.74
C VAL A 36 7.74 3.94 3.44
N PHE A 37 7.67 4.36 2.18
CA PHE A 37 8.02 5.71 1.78
C PHE A 37 7.12 6.20 0.65
N ARG A 38 7.03 7.53 0.54
CA ARG A 38 6.26 8.20 -0.50
C ARG A 38 7.21 8.69 -1.58
N GLU A 39 6.74 8.59 -2.81
CA GLU A 39 7.33 9.27 -3.96
C GLU A 39 6.21 9.81 -4.85
N ASN A 40 6.19 11.13 -5.05
CA ASN A 40 5.09 11.83 -5.74
C ASN A 40 3.72 11.47 -5.15
N ASP A 41 2.82 10.87 -5.93
CA ASP A 41 1.50 10.41 -5.47
C ASP A 41 1.45 8.90 -5.20
N ASP A 42 2.61 8.25 -5.25
CA ASP A 42 2.76 6.81 -5.05
C ASP A 42 3.30 6.49 -3.66
N LEU A 43 2.76 5.42 -3.10
CA LEU A 43 3.23 4.81 -1.88
C LEU A 43 4.03 3.56 -2.23
N PHE A 44 5.27 3.50 -1.75
CA PHE A 44 6.14 2.34 -1.89
C PHE A 44 6.21 1.63 -0.55
N ILE A 45 5.84 0.36 -0.55
CA ILE A 45 5.84 -0.50 0.62
C ILE A 45 6.80 -1.65 0.33
N LYS A 46 7.80 -1.85 1.17
CA LYS A 46 8.81 -2.88 1.01
C LYS A 46 8.74 -3.86 2.19
N GLY A 47 8.67 -5.14 1.87
CA GLY A 47 8.61 -6.24 2.81
C GLY A 47 9.04 -7.54 2.12
N GLY A 48 9.65 -8.48 2.85
CA GLY A 48 9.97 -9.81 2.31
C GLY A 48 10.79 -9.81 1.01
N GLY A 49 11.68 -8.83 0.82
CA GLY A 49 12.49 -8.64 -0.39
C GLY A 49 11.73 -8.14 -1.63
N ARG A 50 10.46 -7.78 -1.47
CA ARG A 50 9.54 -7.31 -2.52
C ARG A 50 9.15 -5.85 -2.27
N PHE A 51 8.69 -5.19 -3.33
CA PHE A 51 8.13 -3.84 -3.32
C PHE A 51 6.71 -3.89 -3.85
N LEU A 52 5.76 -3.39 -3.08
CA LEU A 52 4.40 -3.10 -3.49
C LEU A 52 4.28 -1.59 -3.70
N ILE A 53 3.99 -1.20 -4.94
CA ILE A 53 3.75 0.18 -5.32
C ILE A 53 2.25 0.40 -5.36
N VAL A 54 1.76 1.46 -4.72
CA VAL A 54 0.34 1.73 -4.54
C VAL A 54 0.05 3.17 -4.97
N ARG A 55 -0.81 3.32 -5.97
CA ARG A 55 -1.38 4.60 -6.40
C ARG A 55 -2.87 4.64 -6.08
N ARG A 56 -3.37 5.74 -5.52
CA ARG A 56 -4.81 5.91 -5.34
C ARG A 56 -5.49 6.11 -6.69
N ALA A 57 -6.57 5.36 -6.93
CA ALA A 57 -7.39 5.46 -8.15
C ALA A 57 -8.80 6.03 -7.87
N GLY A 58 -9.21 6.05 -6.60
CA GLY A 58 -10.44 6.68 -6.13
C GLY A 58 -10.68 6.42 -4.63
N PRO A 59 -11.89 6.69 -4.13
CA PRO A 59 -12.30 6.29 -2.79
C PRO A 59 -12.21 4.77 -2.65
N ASP A 60 -11.39 4.32 -1.70
CA ASP A 60 -11.17 2.90 -1.38
C ASP A 60 -10.76 2.01 -2.57
N LEU A 61 -10.25 2.62 -3.63
CA LEU A 61 -9.79 1.97 -4.86
C LEU A 61 -8.35 2.39 -5.16
N PHE A 62 -7.52 1.39 -5.46
CA PHE A 62 -6.09 1.57 -5.65
C PHE A 62 -5.62 0.84 -6.91
N ARG A 63 -4.57 1.36 -7.54
CA ARG A 63 -3.77 0.63 -8.52
C ARG A 63 -2.50 0.16 -7.84
N VAL A 64 -2.21 -1.12 -7.96
CA VAL A 64 -1.05 -1.74 -7.34
C VAL A 64 -0.18 -2.46 -8.34
N SER A 65 1.13 -2.41 -8.11
CA SER A 65 2.14 -3.14 -8.88
C SER A 65 3.14 -3.77 -7.92
N LEU A 66 3.44 -5.05 -8.13
CA LEU A 66 4.42 -5.80 -7.33
C LEU A 66 5.73 -5.90 -8.11
N SER A 67 6.84 -5.58 -7.46
CA SER A 67 8.19 -5.68 -8.01
C SER A 67 9.11 -6.45 -7.06
N VAL A 68 10.04 -7.23 -7.62
CA VAL A 68 11.09 -7.98 -6.89
C VAL A 68 12.45 -7.29 -6.90
N ALA A 69 12.59 -6.23 -7.69
CA ALA A 69 13.76 -5.35 -7.70
C ALA A 69 13.34 -3.97 -7.21
N ALA A 70 14.25 -3.23 -6.55
CA ALA A 70 14.01 -1.84 -6.17
C ALA A 70 13.58 -1.07 -7.43
N PRO A 71 12.30 -0.68 -7.52
CA PRO A 71 11.80 -0.06 -8.74
C PRO A 71 12.50 1.29 -8.88
N SER A 72 13.01 1.60 -10.08
CA SER A 72 13.28 2.99 -10.41
C SER A 72 11.94 3.74 -10.35
N THR A 73 11.99 4.91 -9.75
CA THR A 73 10.92 5.90 -9.54
C THR A 73 9.94 6.12 -10.71
N ASN A 74 10.34 5.76 -11.94
CA ASN A 74 9.58 5.94 -13.18
C ASN A 74 8.65 4.77 -13.55
N LEU A 75 8.56 3.69 -12.76
CA LEU A 75 7.83 2.47 -13.15
C LEU A 75 6.30 2.62 -13.15
N VAL A 76 5.75 3.58 -12.40
CA VAL A 76 4.30 3.82 -12.34
C VAL A 76 3.80 4.62 -13.55
N ASP A 77 4.69 5.36 -14.21
CA ASP A 77 4.36 6.16 -15.40
C ASP A 77 4.09 5.34 -16.66
N TYR A 78 4.41 4.05 -16.67
CA TYR A 78 4.17 3.15 -17.80
C TYR A 78 2.79 2.48 -17.81
N GLY A 79 1.88 2.87 -16.92
CA GLY A 79 0.50 2.37 -16.93
C GLY A 79 0.36 0.89 -16.53
N GLY A 80 1.38 0.31 -15.90
CA GLY A 80 1.33 -1.04 -15.34
C GLY A 80 0.73 -1.05 -13.93
N GLY A 81 -0.15 -2.01 -13.65
CA GLY A 81 -0.73 -2.24 -12.33
C GLY A 81 -2.14 -2.79 -12.41
N ARG A 82 -2.54 -3.57 -11.40
CA ARG A 82 -3.92 -4.06 -11.26
C ARG A 82 -4.71 -3.15 -10.34
N GLU A 83 -5.98 -2.94 -10.65
CA GLU A 83 -6.89 -2.29 -9.69
C GLU A 83 -7.23 -3.26 -8.56
N THR A 84 -7.37 -2.72 -7.35
CA THR A 84 -7.65 -3.49 -6.15
C THR A 84 -8.42 -2.62 -5.15
N THR A 85 -9.28 -3.27 -4.37
CA THR A 85 -10.04 -2.63 -3.30
C THR A 85 -9.18 -2.41 -2.05
N LEU A 86 -9.64 -1.54 -1.15
CA LEU A 86 -9.02 -1.32 0.16
C LEU A 86 -8.75 -2.60 0.95
N ASN A 87 -9.72 -3.52 0.98
CA ASN A 87 -9.59 -4.77 1.72
C ASN A 87 -8.50 -5.66 1.13
N GLU A 88 -8.46 -5.78 -0.20
CA GLU A 88 -7.43 -6.56 -0.89
C GLU A 88 -6.04 -5.89 -0.79
N LEU A 89 -5.98 -4.56 -0.70
CA LEU A 89 -4.72 -3.86 -0.44
C LEU A 89 -4.17 -4.22 0.94
N ILE A 90 -5.01 -4.19 1.99
CA ILE A 90 -4.63 -4.57 3.35
C ILE A 90 -4.06 -6.00 3.37
N ASP A 91 -4.72 -6.93 2.67
CA ASP A 91 -4.27 -8.31 2.56
C ASP A 91 -2.93 -8.45 1.83
N GLN A 92 -2.70 -7.66 0.78
CA GLN A 92 -1.43 -7.65 0.06
C GLN A 92 -0.27 -7.09 0.90
N ILE A 93 -0.52 -6.07 1.71
CA ILE A 93 0.50 -5.51 2.59
C ILE A 93 0.84 -6.52 3.69
N ALA A 94 -0.18 -7.16 4.29
CA ALA A 94 0.03 -8.18 5.32
C ALA A 94 0.89 -9.34 4.82
N THR A 95 0.64 -9.82 3.60
CA THR A 95 1.37 -10.94 2.97
C THR A 95 2.72 -10.54 2.34
N LEU A 96 3.07 -9.25 2.37
CA LEU A 96 4.34 -8.76 1.82
C LEU A 96 5.52 -9.16 2.72
N GLY A 97 5.30 -9.23 4.03
CA GLY A 97 6.30 -9.57 5.05
C GLY A 97 6.52 -11.07 5.26
N ASP A 98 5.59 -11.93 4.80
CA ASP A 98 5.66 -13.39 4.87
C ASP A 98 6.61 -14.02 3.82
#